data_AF-A0A3D3XXN6-F1
#
_entry.id   AF-A0A3D3XXN6-F1
#
_cell.length_a   1.000
_cell.length_b   1.000
_cell.length_c   1.000
_cell.angle_alpha   90.00
_cell.angle_beta   90.00
_cell.angle_gamma   90.00
#
_symmetry.space_group_name_H-M   'P 1'
#
loop_
_entity.id
_entity.type
_entity.pdbx_description
1 polymer ?
#
loop_
_entity_poly.entity_id
_entity_poly.type
_entity_poly.pdbx_seq_one_letter_code
_entity_poly.pdbx_strand_id
1 'polypeptide(L)'
;VLMSMVEHQFCDPEGCNEFFVKDNLIAPSGKLPTNTSGGNLAECYMHGLGLNIEAVRQIRGQSTNQVDDVDVALVASGPMVTPVSSSIFGTEATL
;
A
#
# COMPACT_ATOMS: atom_id res chain seq x y z
N VAL A 1 2.90 3.28 8.35
CA VAL A 1 1.67 2.78 7.71
C VAL A 1 0.45 3.48 8.30
N LEU A 2 0.05 3.20 9.55
CA LEU A 2 -1.16 3.76 10.16
C LEU A 2 -1.31 5.28 10.00
N MET A 3 -0.33 6.04 10.49
CA MET A 3 -0.37 7.51 10.41
C MET A 3 -0.48 8.02 8.96
N SER A 4 0.22 7.38 8.02
CA SER A 4 0.17 7.77 6.60
C SER A 4 -1.22 7.54 6.00
N MET A 5 -1.89 6.43 6.34
CA MET A 5 -3.25 6.17 5.84
C MET A 5 -4.29 7.14 6.40
N VAL A 6 -4.11 7.57 7.65
CA VAL A 6 -4.93 8.63 8.26
C VAL A 6 -4.71 9.96 7.55
N GLU A 7 -3.46 10.34 7.29
CA GLU A 7 -3.14 11.58 6.55
C GLU A 7 -3.69 11.58 5.12
N HIS A 8 -3.75 10.41 4.48
CA HIS A 8 -4.38 10.23 3.17
C HIS A 8 -5.89 9.97 3.25
N GLN A 9 -6.51 10.11 4.42
CA GLN A 9 -7.96 10.03 4.64
C GLN A 9 -8.61 8.69 4.27
N PHE A 10 -7.87 7.58 4.34
CA PHE A 10 -8.46 6.24 4.20
C PHE A 10 -9.29 5.83 5.41
N CYS A 11 -9.01 6.40 6.58
CA CYS A 11 -9.80 6.25 7.80
C CYS A 11 -9.60 7.45 8.72
N ASP A 12 -10.63 7.76 9.52
CA ASP A 12 -10.52 8.76 10.58
C ASP A 12 -9.58 8.26 11.70
N PRO A 13 -8.86 9.16 12.41
CA PRO A 13 -8.02 8.79 13.54
C PRO A 13 -8.76 7.94 14.58
N GLU A 14 -10.02 8.27 14.87
CA GLU A 14 -10.86 7.60 15.85
C GLU A 14 -11.29 6.20 15.40
N GLY A 15 -11.40 5.96 14.10
CA GLY A 15 -11.84 4.68 13.50
C GLY A 15 -10.68 3.79 13.03
N CYS A 16 -9.44 4.14 13.39
CA CYS A 16 -8.25 3.42 12.92
C CYS A 16 -8.23 1.96 13.34
N ASN A 17 -8.63 1.64 14.56
CA ASN A 17 -8.52 0.27 15.07
C ASN A 17 -9.50 -0.68 14.36
N GLU A 18 -10.67 -0.18 14.00
CA GLU A 18 -11.69 -0.90 13.24
C GLU A 18 -11.27 -1.07 11.77
N PHE A 19 -10.57 -0.08 11.21
CA PHE A 19 -10.06 -0.16 9.84
C PHE A 19 -8.83 -1.07 9.72
N PHE A 20 -7.86 -0.96 10.63
CA PHE A 20 -6.60 -1.70 10.63
C PHE A 20 -6.73 -3.11 11.23
N VAL A 21 -7.76 -3.84 10.82
CA VAL A 21 -7.90 -5.27 11.10
C VAL A 21 -7.30 -6.10 9.98
N LYS A 22 -6.75 -7.27 10.32
CA LYS A 22 -6.04 -8.15 9.37
C LYS A 22 -6.84 -8.40 8.08
N ASP A 23 -8.12 -8.71 8.20
CA ASP A 23 -8.96 -9.09 7.06
C ASP A 23 -9.13 -7.96 6.03
N ASN A 24 -8.98 -6.70 6.45
CA ASN A 24 -8.99 -5.57 5.52
C ASN A 24 -7.67 -5.43 4.75
N LEU A 25 -6.56 -5.92 5.27
CA LEU A 25 -5.21 -5.56 4.80
C LEU A 25 -4.51 -6.68 4.01
N ILE A 26 -5.14 -7.84 3.88
CA ILE A 26 -4.58 -9.01 3.19
C ILE A 26 -5.02 -9.07 1.73
N ALA A 27 -4.12 -9.49 0.84
CA ALA A 27 -4.48 -9.95 -0.50
C ALA A 27 -5.11 -11.36 -0.42
N PRO A 28 -5.92 -11.78 -1.41
CA PRO A 28 -6.22 -11.07 -2.66
C PRO A 28 -7.37 -10.06 -2.57
N SER A 29 -8.24 -10.17 -1.55
CA SER A 29 -9.57 -9.54 -1.54
C SER A 29 -9.86 -8.65 -0.32
N GLY A 30 -8.86 -8.34 0.51
CA GLY A 30 -9.01 -7.37 1.58
C GLY A 30 -9.42 -6.00 1.05
N LYS A 31 -10.04 -5.19 1.92
CA LYS A 31 -10.54 -3.85 1.57
C LYS A 31 -9.45 -2.89 1.08
N LEU A 32 -8.25 -2.98 1.65
CA LEU A 32 -7.08 -2.19 1.29
C LEU A 32 -5.81 -3.03 1.51
N PRO A 33 -5.51 -3.99 0.61
CA PRO A 33 -4.34 -4.84 0.74
C PRO A 33 -3.08 -3.99 0.84
N THR A 34 -2.32 -4.15 1.93
CA THR A 34 -1.24 -3.23 2.30
C THR A 34 0.05 -4.00 2.50
N ASN A 35 1.15 -3.50 1.94
CA ASN A 35 2.47 -4.14 2.01
C ASN A 35 2.43 -5.61 1.60
N THR A 36 1.85 -5.90 0.42
CA THR A 36 1.62 -7.26 -0.12
C THR A 36 2.88 -8.11 -0.24
N SER A 37 4.05 -7.49 -0.44
CA SER A 37 5.35 -8.17 -0.41
C SER A 37 5.88 -8.49 1.00
N GLY A 38 5.25 -7.94 2.05
CA GLY A 38 5.73 -7.93 3.44
C GLY A 38 6.24 -6.56 3.91
N GLY A 39 6.47 -5.63 2.98
CA GLY A 39 6.94 -4.28 3.27
C GLY A 39 8.22 -4.23 4.11
N ASN A 40 8.43 -3.11 4.81
CA ASN A 40 9.66 -2.90 5.60
C ASN A 40 9.83 -3.91 6.76
N LEU A 41 8.77 -4.61 7.19
CA LEU A 41 8.80 -5.53 8.33
C LEU A 41 9.23 -6.95 7.95
N ALA A 42 8.84 -7.43 6.77
CA ALA A 42 9.05 -8.83 6.38
C ALA A 42 9.79 -9.01 5.05
N GLU A 43 9.78 -8.02 4.15
CA GLU A 43 10.54 -8.08 2.90
C GLU A 43 11.96 -7.54 3.11
N CYS A 44 12.11 -6.22 3.18
CA CYS A 44 13.36 -5.52 3.40
C CYS A 44 13.10 -4.02 3.56
N TYR A 45 13.83 -3.34 4.45
CA TYR A 45 13.90 -1.89 4.45
C TYR A 45 15.01 -1.42 3.48
N MET A 46 14.61 -0.94 2.30
CA MET A 46 15.52 -0.39 1.28
C MET A 46 15.05 1.00 0.83
N HIS A 47 14.96 1.94 1.77
CA HIS A 47 14.54 3.33 1.53
C HIS A 47 13.30 3.47 0.62
N GLY A 48 12.32 2.56 0.77
CA GLY A 48 11.07 2.57 -0.01
C GLY A 48 11.16 2.04 -1.45
N LEU A 49 12.34 1.64 -1.95
CA LEU A 49 12.47 1.10 -3.31
C LEU A 49 11.64 -0.19 -3.49
N GLY A 50 11.65 -1.08 -2.49
CA GLY A 50 10.86 -2.31 -2.50
C GLY A 50 9.35 -2.06 -2.68
N LEU A 51 8.82 -1.02 -2.04
CA LEU A 51 7.41 -0.65 -2.14
C LEU A 51 7.01 -0.21 -3.56
N ASN A 52 7.89 0.54 -4.23
CA ASN A 52 7.66 0.95 -5.63
C ASN A 52 7.69 -0.25 -6.57
N ILE A 53 8.64 -1.17 -6.38
CA ILE A 53 8.74 -2.39 -7.17
C ILE A 53 7.48 -3.25 -6.98
N GLU A 54 7.02 -3.42 -5.74
CA GLU A 54 5.82 -4.20 -5.46
C GLU A 54 4.56 -3.56 -6.05
N ALA A 55 4.40 -2.23 -5.94
CA ALA A 55 3.28 -1.53 -6.57
C ALA A 55 3.24 -1.76 -8.09
N VAL A 56 4.39 -1.69 -8.76
CA VAL A 56 4.48 -1.98 -10.21
C VAL A 56 4.21 -3.45 -10.51
N ARG A 57 4.65 -4.40 -9.66
CA ARG A 57 4.32 -5.83 -9.83
C ARG A 57 2.82 -6.08 -9.72
N GLN A 58 2.15 -5.46 -8.74
CA GLN A 58 0.70 -5.58 -8.55
C GLN A 58 -0.06 -5.12 -9.80
N ILE A 59 0.22 -3.90 -10.27
CA ILE A 59 -0.39 -3.30 -11.47
C ILE A 59 -0.11 -4.12 -12.74
N ARG A 60 1.00 -4.87 -12.78
CA ARG A 60 1.34 -5.76 -13.91
C ARG A 60 0.83 -7.19 -13.77
N GLY A 61 0.16 -7.54 -12.67
CA GLY A 61 -0.29 -8.91 -12.41
C GLY A 61 0.87 -9.90 -12.18
N GLN A 62 1.98 -9.44 -11.62
CA GLN A 62 3.23 -10.20 -11.46
C GLN A 62 3.65 -10.39 -10.00
N SER A 63 2.82 -9.99 -9.02
CA SER A 63 3.14 -10.21 -7.62
C SER A 63 2.95 -11.68 -7.23
N THR A 64 3.76 -12.15 -6.28
CA THR A 64 3.55 -13.46 -5.65
C THR A 64 2.37 -13.47 -4.68
N ASN A 65 1.92 -12.29 -4.24
CA ASN A 65 0.78 -12.09 -3.35
C ASN A 65 -0.19 -11.11 -4.01
N GLN A 66 -0.71 -11.52 -5.17
CA GLN A 66 -1.47 -10.68 -6.09
C GLN A 66 -2.83 -10.25 -5.52
N VAL A 67 -3.16 -8.97 -5.69
CA VAL A 67 -4.50 -8.42 -5.45
C VAL A 67 -5.35 -8.62 -6.71
N ASP A 68 -6.60 -9.04 -6.51
CA ASP A 68 -7.55 -9.25 -7.60
C ASP A 68 -7.97 -7.90 -8.21
N ASP A 69 -8.13 -7.86 -9.54
CA ASP A 69 -8.64 -6.71 -10.30
C ASP A 69 -8.00 -5.35 -9.93
N VAL A 70 -6.68 -5.33 -9.72
CA VAL A 70 -5.96 -4.13 -9.28
C VAL A 70 -5.56 -3.21 -10.44
N ASP A 71 -6.21 -2.05 -10.51
CA ASP A 71 -5.89 -1.02 -11.49
C ASP A 71 -5.10 0.17 -10.92
N VAL A 72 -5.08 0.35 -9.59
CA VAL A 72 -4.44 1.48 -8.91
C VAL A 72 -3.68 1.02 -7.68
N ALA A 73 -2.46 1.50 -7.49
CA ALA A 73 -1.62 1.24 -6.31
C ALA A 73 -1.00 2.54 -5.78
N LEU A 74 -1.09 2.73 -4.46
CA LEU A 74 -0.48 3.86 -3.75
C LEU A 74 0.79 3.40 -3.02
N VAL A 75 1.87 4.14 -3.22
CA VAL A 75 3.07 4.08 -2.37
C VAL A 75 3.12 5.37 -1.57
N ALA A 76 3.08 5.27 -0.23
CA ALA A 76 3.12 6.43 0.65
C ALA A 76 4.23 6.29 1.69
N SER A 77 5.01 7.36 1.85
CA SER A 77 6.03 7.45 2.89
C SER A 77 5.38 7.63 4.27
N GLY A 78 6.09 7.17 5.31
CA GLY A 78 5.67 7.44 6.69
C GLY A 78 5.84 8.92 7.04
N PRO A 79 4.98 9.48 7.89
CA PRO A 79 5.15 10.85 8.36
C PRO A 79 6.41 10.98 9.22
N MET A 80 6.82 12.22 9.49
CA MET A 80 7.88 12.64 10.44
C MET A 80 9.28 12.85 9.84
N VAL A 81 9.60 12.38 8.63
CA VAL A 81 10.90 12.64 7.98
C VAL A 81 10.74 13.39 6.67
N THR A 82 11.12 14.67 6.63
CA THR A 82 11.07 15.47 5.40
C THR A 82 12.39 15.35 4.62
N PRO A 83 12.35 15.12 3.29
CA PRO A 83 11.16 15.10 2.44
C PRO A 83 10.35 13.78 2.51
N VAL A 84 9.02 13.89 2.49
CA VAL A 84 8.10 12.76 2.30
C VAL A 84 7.58 12.76 0.86
N SER A 85 7.34 11.58 0.31
CA SER A 85 6.72 11.42 -1.00
C SER A 85 5.61 10.38 -0.99
N SER A 86 4.64 10.59 -1.86
CA SER A 86 3.62 9.63 -2.24
C SER A 86 3.57 9.53 -3.76
N SER A 87 3.33 8.32 -4.27
CA SER A 87 3.27 8.02 -5.70
C SER A 87 2.06 7.12 -5.96
N ILE A 88 1.35 7.38 -7.05
CA ILE A 88 0.26 6.52 -7.53
C ILE A 88 0.72 5.86 -8.83
N PHE A 89 0.52 4.55 -8.92
CA PHE A 89 0.73 3.75 -10.12
C PHE A 89 -0.63 3.27 -10.62
N GLY A 90 -0.82 3.27 -11.94
CA GLY A 90 -2.06 2.85 -12.56
C GLY A 90 -1.82 1.97 -13.79
N THR A 91 -2.77 1.10 -14.10
CA THR A 91 -2.86 0.41 -15.39
C THR A 91 -3.34 1.37 -16.48
N GLU A 92 -3.35 0.91 -17.73
CA GLU A 92 -3.97 1.65 -18.84
C GLU A 92 -5.47 1.94 -18.61
N ALA A 93 -6.16 1.16 -17.78
CA ALA A 93 -7.57 1.38 -17.44
C ALA A 93 -7.81 2.68 -16.64
N THR A 94 -6.75 3.35 -16.19
CA THR A 94 -6.82 4.59 -15.40
C THR A 94 -6.71 5.88 -16.22
N LEU A 95 -6.51 5.78 -17.55
CA LEU A 95 -6.42 6.90 -18.49
C LEU A 95 -7.80 7.34 -19.01
#